data_AF-A0A258JFE3-F1
#
_entry.id   AF-A0A258JFE3-F1
#
_cell.length_a   1.000
_cell.length_b   1.000
_cell.length_c   1.000
_cell.angle_alpha   90.00
_cell.angle_beta   90.00
_cell.angle_gamma   90.00
#
_symmetry.space_group_name_H-M   'P 1'
#
loop_
_entity.id
_entity.type
_entity.pdbx_description
1 polymer ?
#
loop_
_entity_poly.entity_id
_entity_poly.type
_entity_poly.pdbx_seq_one_letter_code
_entity_poly.pdbx_strand_id
1 'polypeptide(L)'
;MILLEIKNLNLRLTLIRYMQLFGVCSLFLSVFSMLLLFIIQQQIALYLFGFSLLSLLISLGLSFWEISISVQALRVHLSGIIKRNPVH
;
A
#
# COMPACT_ATOMS: atom_id res chain seq x y z
N MET A 1 -1.95 4.49 -26.95
CA MET A 1 -1.96 3.17 -26.31
C MET A 1 -0.88 3.07 -25.24
N ILE A 2 0.40 3.22 -25.60
CA ILE A 2 1.56 3.10 -24.68
C ILE A 2 1.55 4.15 -23.54
N LEU A 3 1.21 5.42 -23.82
CA LEU A 3 1.13 6.47 -22.80
C LEU A 3 0.07 6.20 -21.72
N LEU A 4 -1.04 5.53 -22.05
CA LEU A 4 -2.10 5.20 -21.09
C LEU A 4 -1.66 4.06 -20.17
N GLU A 5 -0.94 3.09 -20.72
CA GLU A 5 -0.37 1.95 -20.00
C GLU A 5 0.70 2.39 -18.98
N ILE A 6 1.61 3.27 -19.43
CA ILE A 6 2.64 3.87 -18.57
C ILE A 6 2.00 4.68 -17.43
N LYS A 7 0.92 5.41 -17.71
CA LYS A 7 0.22 6.20 -16.69
C LYS A 7 -0.45 5.30 -15.63
N ASN A 8 -1.03 4.18 -16.06
CA ASN A 8 -1.66 3.20 -15.16
C ASN A 8 -0.61 2.44 -14.32
N LEU A 9 0.56 2.15 -14.90
CA LEU A 9 1.73 1.61 -14.19
C LEU A 9 2.26 2.57 -13.13
N ASN A 10 2.46 3.85 -13.47
CA ASN A 10 2.92 4.88 -12.54
C ASN A 10 1.97 5.10 -11.37
N LEU A 11 0.65 5.05 -11.62
CA LEU A 11 -0.37 5.18 -10.58
C LEU A 11 -0.24 4.05 -9.54
N ARG A 12 -0.14 2.79 -9.98
CA ARG A 12 0.07 1.63 -9.09
C ARG A 12 1.37 1.72 -8.32
N LEU A 13 2.48 2.06 -8.99
CA LEU A 13 3.78 2.25 -8.36
C LEU A 13 3.75 3.31 -7.26
N THR A 14 3.07 4.42 -7.52
CA THR A 14 2.91 5.50 -6.54
C THR A 14 2.10 5.01 -5.33
N LEU A 15 1.03 4.24 -5.55
CA LEU A 15 0.23 3.63 -4.49
C LEU A 15 1.04 2.65 -3.62
N ILE A 16 1.83 1.76 -4.25
CA ILE A 16 2.71 0.80 -3.57
C ILE A 16 3.74 1.53 -2.72
N ARG A 17 4.31 2.63 -3.24
CA ARG A 17 5.29 3.43 -2.52
C ARG A 17 4.70 4.03 -1.24
N TYR A 18 3.46 4.54 -1.29
CA TYR A 18 2.76 5.03 -0.09
C TYR A 18 2.47 3.91 0.90
N MET A 19 1.97 2.75 0.45
CA MET A 19 1.73 1.58 1.30
C MET A 19 2.98 1.17 2.08
N GLN A 20 4.12 1.06 1.40
CA GLN A 20 5.39 0.72 2.02
C GLN A 20 5.85 1.81 2.98
N LEU A 21 5.69 3.09 2.65
CA LEU A 21 6.10 4.19 3.52
C LEU A 21 5.31 4.17 4.84
N PHE A 22 3.97 4.00 4.80
CA PHE A 22 3.15 3.85 6.01
C PHE A 22 3.50 2.58 6.81
N GLY A 23 3.81 1.49 6.13
CA GLY A 23 4.25 0.24 6.76
C GLY A 23 5.59 0.40 7.48
N VAL A 24 6.59 0.96 6.81
CA VAL A 24 7.91 1.25 7.38
C VAL A 24 7.80 2.25 8.54
N CYS A 25 7.00 3.32 8.38
CA CYS A 25 6.74 4.26 9.46
C CYS A 25 6.11 3.57 10.67
N SER A 26 5.12 2.68 10.48
CA SER A 26 4.51 1.95 11.59
C SER A 26 5.51 1.07 12.33
N LEU A 27 6.34 0.32 11.61
CA LEU A 27 7.38 -0.52 12.22
C LEU A 27 8.41 0.31 12.96
N PHE A 28 8.83 1.45 12.39
CA PHE A 28 9.77 2.36 13.02
C PHE A 28 9.21 2.93 14.33
N LEU A 29 7.95 3.40 14.33
CA LEU A 29 7.29 3.90 15.54
C LEU A 29 7.08 2.80 16.58
N SER A 30 6.82 1.56 16.16
CA SER A 30 6.68 0.41 17.06
C SER A 30 8.01 0.07 17.77
N VAL A 31 9.13 0.08 17.03
CA VAL A 31 10.47 -0.12 17.62
C VAL A 31 10.78 1.00 18.61
N PHE A 32 10.47 2.26 18.26
CA PHE A 32 10.67 3.40 19.15
C PHE A 32 9.81 3.29 20.41
N SER A 33 8.56 2.84 20.27
CA SER A 33 7.67 2.56 21.40
C SER A 33 8.24 1.51 22.34
N MET A 34 8.77 0.40 21.81
CA MET A 34 9.42 -0.63 22.63
C MET A 34 10.66 -0.11 23.35
N LEU A 35 11.40 0.82 22.72
CA LEU A 35 12.53 1.51 23.35
C LEU A 35 12.07 2.41 24.51
N LEU A 36 10.96 3.14 24.35
CA LEU A 36 10.41 3.97 25.44
C LEU A 36 9.87 3.14 26.61
N LEU A 37 9.27 1.98 26.33
CA LEU A 37 8.88 1.01 27.35
C LEU A 37 10.09 0.57 28.19
N PHE A 38 11.27 0.41 27.56
CA PHE A 38 12.51 0.05 28.24
C PHE A 38 12.99 1.15 29.21
N ILE A 39 12.71 2.42 28.91
CA ILE A 39 13.06 3.58 29.77
C ILE A 39 11.93 3.87 30.79
N ILE A 40 10.98 2.95 30.99
CA ILE A 40 9.87 3.06 31.97
C ILE A 40 8.86 4.18 31.59
N GLN A 41 8.92 4.72 30.37
CA GLN A 41 7.99 5.75 29.88
C GLN A 41 6.73 5.14 29.26
N GLN A 42 5.92 4.50 30.12
CA GLN A 42 4.80 3.65 29.71
C GLN A 42 3.66 4.40 29.02
N GLN A 43 3.33 5.61 29.47
CA GLN A 43 2.25 6.42 28.89
C GLN A 43 2.55 6.80 27.44
N ILE A 44 3.74 7.37 27.21
CA ILE A 44 4.16 7.81 25.87
C ILE A 44 4.32 6.63 24.92
N ALA A 45 4.85 5.50 25.42
CA ALA A 45 4.95 4.27 24.64
C ALA A 45 3.56 3.76 24.22
N LEU A 46 2.57 3.72 25.11
CA LEU A 46 1.22 3.26 24.76
C LEU A 46 0.60 4.08 23.61
N TYR A 47 0.72 5.42 23.68
CA TYR A 47 0.23 6.29 22.62
C TYR A 47 0.95 6.05 21.28
N LEU A 48 2.29 5.93 21.29
CA LEU A 48 3.08 5.66 20.09
C LEU A 48 2.79 4.28 19.50
N PHE A 49 2.66 3.26 20.35
CA PHE A 49 2.30 1.92 19.93
C PHE A 49 0.93 1.91 19.25
N GLY A 50 -0.08 2.53 19.87
CA GLY A 50 -1.41 2.64 19.27
C GLY A 50 -1.39 3.38 17.93
N PHE A 51 -0.65 4.48 17.83
CA PHE A 51 -0.49 5.21 16.58
C PHE A 51 0.22 4.38 15.50
N SER A 52 1.22 3.58 15.89
CA SER A 52 1.92 2.67 14.98
C SER A 52 0.95 1.63 14.39
N LEU A 53 0.06 1.05 15.21
CA LEU A 53 -0.94 0.09 14.77
C LEU A 53 -1.96 0.72 13.80
N LEU A 54 -2.39 1.95 14.07
CA LEU A 54 -3.27 2.69 13.16
C LEU A 54 -2.59 2.93 11.79
N SER A 55 -1.33 3.34 11.79
CA SER A 55 -0.56 3.53 10.55
C SER A 55 -0.39 2.21 9.78
N LEU A 56 -0.16 1.10 10.50
CA LEU A 56 -0.08 -0.23 9.90
C LEU A 56 -1.42 -0.66 9.29
N LEU A 57 -2.53 -0.38 9.98
CA LEU A 57 -3.87 -0.69 9.48
C LEU A 57 -4.18 0.09 8.19
N ILE A 58 -3.81 1.37 8.14
CA ILE A 58 -3.94 2.20 6.93
C ILE A 58 -3.10 1.63 5.78
N SER A 59 -1.85 1.23 6.05
CA SER A 59 -0.99 0.57 5.06
C SER A 59 -1.65 -0.69 4.48
N LEU A 60 -2.26 -1.51 5.34
CA LEU A 60 -2.99 -2.71 4.92
C LEU A 60 -4.22 -2.37 4.06
N GLY A 61 -5.01 -1.38 4.44
CA GLY A 61 -6.17 -0.93 3.67
C GLY A 61 -5.78 -0.43 2.28
N LEU A 62 -4.68 0.34 2.18
CA LEU A 62 -4.13 0.78 0.90
C LEU A 62 -3.65 -0.40 0.04
N SER A 63 -3.06 -1.43 0.67
CA SER A 63 -2.67 -2.67 -0.01
C SER A 63 -3.88 -3.36 -0.65
N PHE A 64 -4.97 -3.51 0.09
CA PHE A 64 -6.22 -4.08 -0.44
C PHE A 64 -6.77 -3.27 -1.62
N TRP A 65 -6.75 -1.94 -1.51
CA TRP A 65 -7.19 -1.05 -2.59
C TRP A 65 -6.32 -1.19 -3.84
N GLU A 66 -5.00 -1.24 -3.68
CA GLU A 66 -4.03 -1.40 -4.77
C GLU A 66 -4.27 -2.70 -5.54
N ILE A 67 -4.45 -3.82 -4.83
CA ILE A 67 -4.75 -5.12 -5.41
C ILE A 67 -6.04 -5.06 -6.24
N SER A 68 -7.09 -4.39 -5.73
CA SER A 68 -8.37 -4.23 -6.43
C SER A 68 -8.21 -3.49 -7.77
N ILE A 69 -7.47 -2.37 -7.77
CA ILE A 69 -7.15 -1.62 -9.00
C ILE A 69 -6.34 -2.48 -9.96
N SER A 70 -5.33 -3.21 -9.44
CA SER A 70 -4.44 -4.03 -10.26
C SER A 70 -5.19 -5.13 -10.99
N VAL A 71 -6.13 -5.82 -10.31
CA VAL A 71 -7.00 -6.83 -10.90
C VAL A 71 -7.92 -6.22 -11.96
N GLN A 72 -8.50 -5.04 -11.70
CA GLN A 72 -9.39 -4.38 -12.65
C GLN A 72 -8.65 -3.92 -13.92
N ALA A 73 -7.45 -3.37 -13.76
CA ALA A 73 -6.57 -2.98 -14.87
C ALA A 73 -6.21 -4.19 -15.74
N LEU A 74 -5.89 -5.33 -15.12
CA LEU A 74 -5.60 -6.58 -15.82
C LEU A 74 -6.82 -7.06 -16.63
N ARG A 75 -8.02 -6.98 -16.05
CA ARG A 75 -9.28 -7.38 -16.72
C ARG A 75 -9.57 -6.53 -17.97
N VAL A 76 -9.32 -5.22 -17.88
CA VAL A 76 -9.48 -4.27 -19.00
C VAL A 76 -8.44 -4.55 -20.09
N HIS A 77 -7.19 -4.79 -19.71
CA HIS A 77 -6.12 -5.14 -20.66
C HIS A 77 -6.45 -6.44 -21.40
N LEU A 78 -6.93 -7.47 -20.69
CA LEU A 78 -7.31 -8.75 -21.26
C LEU A 78 -8.54 -8.64 -22.20
N SER A 79 -9.56 -7.87 -21.83
CA SER A 79 -10.72 -7.59 -22.70
C SER A 79 -10.33 -6.81 -23.96
N GLY A 80 -9.37 -5.88 -23.85
CA GLY A 80 -8.82 -5.15 -25.00
C GLY A 80 -8.09 -6.06 -25.98
N ILE A 81 -7.34 -7.05 -25.48
CA ILE A 81 -6.68 -8.07 -26.31
C ILE A 81 -7.71 -9.01 -26.96
N ILE A 82 -8.69 -9.50 -26.20
CA ILE A 82 -9.75 -10.39 -26.70
C ILE A 82 -10.56 -9.72 -27.82
N LYS A 83 -10.89 -8.43 -27.67
CA LYS A 83 -11.61 -7.67 -28.71
C LYS A 83 -10.80 -7.42 -29.99
N ARG A 84 -9.46 -7.60 -29.94
CA ARG A 84 -8.57 -7.49 -31.11
C ARG A 84 -8.33 -8.82 -31.83
N ASN A 85 -8.91 -9.93 -31.37
CA ASN A 85 -8.91 -11.17 -32.12
C ASN A 85 -10.31 -11.49 -32.67
N PRO A 86 -10.79 -10.80 -33.73
CA PRO A 86 -11.71 -11.46 -34.63
C PRO A 86 -10.91 -12.53 -35.36
N VAL A 87 -11.20 -13.78 -35.00
CA VAL A 87 -11.06 -14.99 -35.81
C VAL A 87 -10.29 -14.78 -37.12
N HIS A 88 -9.03 -15.22 -37.13
CA HIS A 88 -8.50 -16.01 -38.24
C HIS A 88 -7.58 -17.09 -37.67
#